data_AF-A0A9E6JUN3-F1
#
_entry.id   AF-A0A9E6JUN3-F1
#
_cell.length_a   1.000
_cell.length_b   1.000
_cell.length_c   1.000
_cell.angle_alpha   90.00
_cell.angle_beta   90.00
_cell.angle_gamma   90.00
#
_symmetry.space_group_name_H-M   'P 1'
#
loop_
_entity.id
_entity.type
_entity.pdbx_description
1 polymer ?
#
loop_
_entity_poly.entity_id
_entity_poly.type
_entity_poly.pdbx_seq_one_letter_code
_entity_poly.pdbx_strand_id
1 'polypeptide(L)'
;MKTTLIYATLILTLSITLYSCQPDNNSNTPQPTGDTRDKFVDTWSCQEQSKLNGNSSFMVNISLNSNNSSQINISNFYQLGASYKVYGIVADNSVTLPNQTVNGFTVKSGSGNITNNNNQITWNYVIDDGADLDTCTAVFSK
;
A
#
# COMPACT_ATOMS: atom_id res chain seq x y z
N MET A 1 -15.62 42.86 69.82
CA MET A 1 -14.80 43.50 68.75
C MET A 1 -13.34 43.09 68.94
N LYS A 2 -12.76 42.41 67.95
CA LYS A 2 -11.33 42.12 67.67
C LYS A 2 -11.29 40.93 66.69
N THR A 3 -11.39 41.20 65.39
CA THR A 3 -10.31 41.29 64.38
C THR A 3 -9.82 39.93 63.87
N THR A 4 -10.08 39.76 62.57
CA THR A 4 -9.69 38.75 61.57
C THR A 4 -8.21 38.36 61.60
N LEU A 5 -7.87 37.12 61.19
CA LEU A 5 -6.67 36.84 60.39
C LEU A 5 -6.74 35.47 59.69
N ILE A 6 -6.46 35.53 58.39
CA ILE A 6 -6.44 34.50 57.36
C ILE A 6 -5.05 33.84 57.34
N TYR A 7 -5.00 32.50 57.23
CA TYR A 7 -3.90 31.71 56.65
C TYR A 7 -4.57 30.47 56.03
N ALA A 8 -4.86 30.39 54.72
CA ALA A 8 -3.98 30.37 53.55
C ALA A 8 -2.89 29.30 53.64
N THR A 9 -2.88 28.40 52.63
CA THR A 9 -2.05 27.18 52.43
C THR A 9 -2.62 25.94 53.14
N LEU A 10 -2.87 24.80 52.49
CA LEU A 10 -2.06 24.13 51.48
C LEU A 10 -2.94 23.27 50.54
N ILE A 11 -2.59 23.38 49.28
CA ILE A 11 -3.10 22.70 48.08
C ILE A 11 -3.19 21.17 48.26
N LEU A 12 -4.35 20.59 47.96
CA LEU A 12 -4.43 19.21 47.47
C LEU A 12 -5.37 19.19 46.25
N THR A 13 -4.81 19.60 45.11
CA THR A 13 -5.37 19.34 43.79
C THR A 13 -5.39 17.83 43.56
N LEU A 14 -6.53 17.21 43.84
CA LEU A 14 -6.81 15.84 43.42
C LEU A 14 -7.19 15.88 41.94
N SER A 15 -6.18 15.85 41.09
CA SER A 15 -6.32 15.70 39.64
C SER A 15 -6.84 14.29 39.34
N ILE A 16 -8.16 14.15 39.28
CA ILE A 16 -8.81 12.92 38.80
C ILE A 16 -8.62 12.89 37.28
N THR A 17 -7.51 12.32 36.83
CA THR A 17 -7.33 11.97 35.42
C THR A 17 -8.11 10.69 35.16
N LEU A 18 -9.35 10.82 34.67
CA LEU A 18 -10.05 9.71 34.05
C LEU A 18 -9.39 9.42 32.69
N TYR A 19 -8.39 8.55 32.68
CA TYR A 19 -7.98 7.83 31.48
C TYR A 19 -9.10 6.85 31.12
N SER A 20 -10.07 7.32 30.33
CA SER A 20 -10.95 6.42 29.59
C SER A 20 -10.26 6.01 28.29
N CYS A 21 -9.33 5.06 28.40
CA CYS A 21 -9.16 4.12 27.30
C CYS A 21 -10.22 3.05 27.51
N GLN A 22 -11.44 3.31 27.03
CA GLN A 22 -12.35 2.21 26.76
C GLN A 22 -11.67 1.39 25.65
N PRO A 23 -11.29 0.11 25.87
CA PRO A 23 -11.14 -0.77 24.74
C PRO A 23 -12.52 -0.77 24.09
N ASP A 24 -12.61 -0.31 22.85
CA ASP A 24 -13.86 -0.32 22.11
C ASP A 24 -14.17 -1.79 21.78
N ASN A 25 -14.62 -2.52 22.79
CA ASN A 25 -15.01 -3.93 22.76
C ASN A 25 -16.40 -4.08 22.13
N ASN A 26 -16.66 -3.29 21.09
CA ASN A 26 -17.79 -3.49 20.20
C ASN A 26 -17.38 -3.11 18.77
N SER A 27 -16.43 -3.87 18.23
CA SER A 27 -16.38 -4.07 16.80
C SER A 27 -16.77 -5.50 16.53
N ASN A 28 -18.08 -5.78 16.57
CA ASN A 28 -18.67 -6.91 15.86
C ASN A 28 -18.69 -6.65 14.34
N THR A 29 -17.73 -5.87 13.85
CA THR A 29 -17.32 -5.92 12.45
C THR A 29 -16.36 -7.11 12.37
N PRO A 30 -16.54 -8.06 11.44
CA PRO A 30 -15.48 -8.97 11.14
C PRO A 30 -14.31 -8.12 10.62
N GLN A 31 -13.30 -7.87 11.47
CA GLN A 31 -11.99 -7.50 10.99
C GLN A 31 -11.64 -8.57 9.94
N PRO A 32 -11.33 -8.21 8.68
CA PRO A 32 -10.93 -9.22 7.72
C PRO A 32 -9.68 -9.88 8.32
N THR A 33 -9.83 -11.13 8.76
CA THR A 33 -8.77 -11.91 9.39
C THR A 33 -7.75 -12.43 8.37
N GLY A 34 -7.84 -11.97 7.12
CA GLY A 34 -6.92 -12.28 6.03
C GLY A 34 -5.90 -11.17 5.81
N ASP A 35 -4.73 -11.55 5.32
CA ASP A 35 -3.69 -10.60 4.94
C ASP A 35 -4.22 -9.71 3.82
N THR A 36 -4.14 -8.39 3.97
CA THR A 36 -4.69 -7.44 2.99
C THR A 36 -4.06 -7.58 1.61
N ARG A 37 -2.87 -8.20 1.53
CA ARG A 37 -2.14 -8.50 0.30
C ARG A 37 -2.70 -9.70 -0.46
N ASP A 38 -3.41 -10.61 0.20
CA ASP A 38 -3.85 -11.89 -0.39
C ASP A 38 -4.71 -11.69 -1.65
N LYS A 39 -5.51 -10.63 -1.69
CA LYS A 39 -6.34 -10.30 -2.85
C LYS A 39 -5.55 -9.96 -4.12
N PHE A 40 -4.27 -9.62 -3.99
CA PHE A 40 -3.39 -9.33 -5.14
C PHE A 40 -2.59 -10.57 -5.58
N VAL A 41 -2.43 -11.57 -4.72
CA VAL A 41 -1.59 -12.75 -4.98
C VAL A 41 -2.27 -13.67 -5.97
N ASP A 42 -1.79 -13.63 -7.22
CA ASP A 42 -2.30 -14.46 -8.31
C ASP A 42 -1.36 -14.39 -9.51
N THR A 43 -1.71 -15.11 -10.56
CA THR A 43 -1.17 -14.90 -11.90
C THR A 43 -2.17 -14.11 -12.74
N TRP A 44 -1.73 -12.99 -13.29
CA TRP A 44 -2.57 -11.99 -13.94
C TRP A 44 -2.25 -11.89 -15.43
N SER A 45 -3.28 -11.80 -16.26
CA SER A 45 -3.16 -11.38 -17.66
C SER A 45 -3.06 -9.86 -17.71
N CYS A 46 -1.92 -9.34 -18.15
CA CYS A 46 -1.68 -7.92 -18.32
C CYS A 46 -2.05 -7.47 -19.73
N GLN A 47 -2.81 -6.38 -19.83
CA GLN A 47 -3.00 -5.58 -21.03
C GLN A 47 -2.37 -4.21 -20.78
N GLU A 48 -1.21 -3.95 -21.37
CA GLU A 48 -0.43 -2.72 -21.16
C GLU A 48 -0.51 -1.81 -22.39
N GLN A 49 -0.56 -0.51 -22.13
CA GLN A 49 -0.43 0.56 -23.12
C GLN A 49 0.78 1.41 -22.75
N SER A 50 1.89 1.15 -23.43
CA SER A 50 3.12 1.93 -23.32
C SER A 50 3.11 3.07 -24.34
N LYS A 51 3.63 4.24 -23.95
CA LYS A 51 3.80 5.36 -24.88
C LYS A 51 4.99 5.16 -25.81
N LEU A 52 6.03 4.46 -25.37
CA LEU A 52 7.24 4.22 -26.17
C LEU A 52 7.15 2.93 -27.00
N ASN A 53 6.59 1.86 -26.44
CA ASN A 53 6.61 0.51 -27.01
C ASN A 53 5.25 0.06 -27.58
N GLY A 54 4.19 0.86 -27.40
CA GLY A 54 2.84 0.54 -27.86
C GLY A 54 2.11 -0.45 -26.96
N ASN A 55 1.12 -1.15 -27.53
CA ASN A 55 0.28 -2.06 -26.76
C ASN A 55 0.90 -3.45 -26.67
N SER A 56 0.87 -4.05 -25.48
CA SER A 56 1.43 -5.37 -25.22
C SER A 56 0.51 -6.21 -24.32
N SER A 57 0.66 -7.53 -24.39
CA SER A 57 -0.03 -8.47 -23.50
C SER A 57 0.91 -9.54 -23.00
N PHE A 58 0.95 -9.75 -21.69
CA PHE A 58 1.84 -10.72 -21.06
C PHE A 58 1.31 -11.18 -19.70
N MET A 59 1.85 -12.28 -19.17
CA MET A 59 1.49 -12.76 -17.84
C MET A 59 2.37 -12.12 -16.77
N VAL A 60 1.77 -11.71 -15.67
CA VAL A 60 2.43 -11.16 -14.48
C VAL A 60 2.13 -12.05 -13.29
N ASN A 61 3.12 -12.33 -12.45
CA ASN A 61 2.89 -13.07 -11.20
C ASN A 61 3.08 -12.16 -10.00
N ILE A 62 2.09 -12.13 -9.11
CA ILE A 62 2.14 -11.39 -7.85
C ILE A 62 2.24 -12.39 -6.70
N SER A 63 3.21 -12.17 -5.81
CA SER A 63 3.44 -13.00 -4.62
C SER A 63 3.67 -12.14 -3.38
N LEU A 64 3.51 -12.73 -2.20
CA LEU A 64 3.83 -12.04 -0.94
C LEU A 64 5.33 -11.76 -0.83
N ASN A 65 5.68 -10.65 -0.19
CA ASN A 65 7.02 -10.47 0.35
C ASN A 65 7.07 -11.05 1.78
N SER A 66 7.86 -12.11 1.98
CA SER A 66 8.02 -12.77 3.29
C SER A 66 8.74 -11.90 4.32
N ASN A 67 9.50 -10.89 3.86
CA ASN A 67 10.33 -10.05 4.71
C ASN A 67 9.67 -8.72 5.06
N ASN A 68 8.51 -8.42 4.46
CA ASN A 68 7.78 -7.18 4.70
C ASN A 68 6.27 -7.42 4.55
N SER A 69 5.54 -7.28 5.67
CA SER A 69 4.10 -7.54 5.78
C SER A 69 3.21 -6.59 4.99
N SER A 70 3.75 -5.49 4.47
CA SER A 70 3.01 -4.51 3.66
C SER A 70 3.40 -4.58 2.18
N GLN A 71 4.29 -5.50 1.78
CA GLN A 71 4.79 -5.57 0.41
C GLN A 71 4.37 -6.85 -0.31
N ILE A 72 4.22 -6.70 -1.62
CA ILE A 72 4.09 -7.77 -2.60
C ILE A 72 5.24 -7.67 -3.61
N ASN A 73 5.63 -8.81 -4.18
CA ASN A 73 6.56 -8.91 -5.30
C ASN A 73 5.77 -9.11 -6.59
N ILE A 74 6.08 -8.35 -7.64
CA ILE A 74 5.43 -8.40 -8.94
C ILE A 74 6.47 -8.79 -9.97
N SER A 75 6.40 -10.03 -10.46
CA SER A 75 7.35 -10.61 -11.41
C SER A 75 6.89 -10.42 -12.85
N ASN A 76 7.84 -10.23 -13.77
CA ASN A 76 7.56 -9.91 -15.18
C ASN A 76 6.77 -8.58 -15.36
N PHE A 77 6.88 -7.65 -14.41
CA PHE A 77 6.35 -6.30 -14.57
C PHE A 77 7.02 -5.60 -15.75
N TYR A 78 6.26 -4.86 -16.57
CA TYR A 78 6.77 -4.21 -17.79
C TYR A 78 7.50 -5.18 -18.75
N GLN A 79 7.06 -6.43 -18.78
CA GLN A 79 7.65 -7.52 -19.58
C GLN A 79 9.17 -7.71 -19.38
N LEU A 80 9.70 -7.34 -18.21
CA LEU A 80 11.14 -7.44 -17.94
C LEU A 80 11.65 -8.89 -17.91
N GLY A 81 10.76 -9.86 -17.76
CA GLY A 81 11.05 -11.29 -17.64
C GLY A 81 10.71 -11.82 -16.24
N ALA A 82 10.32 -13.10 -16.15
CA ALA A 82 9.87 -13.73 -14.92
C ALA A 82 10.92 -13.83 -13.80
N SER A 83 12.21 -13.69 -14.14
CA SER A 83 13.30 -13.66 -13.15
C SER A 83 13.43 -12.31 -12.43
N TYR A 84 12.82 -11.26 -12.96
CA TYR A 84 12.89 -9.91 -12.41
C TYR A 84 11.58 -9.55 -11.74
N LYS A 85 11.70 -8.92 -10.57
CA LYS A 85 10.57 -8.52 -9.72
C LYS A 85 10.74 -7.09 -9.25
N VAL A 86 9.64 -6.34 -9.31
CA VAL A 86 9.49 -5.07 -8.59
C VAL A 86 8.72 -5.34 -7.30
N TYR A 87 8.84 -4.47 -6.31
CA TYR A 87 8.02 -4.51 -5.10
C TYR A 87 6.97 -3.39 -5.11
N GLY A 88 5.78 -3.70 -4.59
CA GLY A 88 4.71 -2.76 -4.35
C GLY A 88 4.32 -2.72 -2.89
N ILE A 89 3.94 -1.56 -2.37
CA ILE A 89 3.44 -1.35 -1.01
C ILE A 89 1.92 -1.34 -1.06
N VAL A 90 1.29 -2.27 -0.34
CA VAL A 90 -0.16 -2.43 -0.28
C VAL A 90 -0.75 -1.57 0.83
N ALA A 91 -1.80 -0.81 0.49
CA ALA A 91 -2.65 -0.09 1.42
C ALA A 91 -4.11 -0.29 0.99
N ASP A 92 -4.84 -1.12 1.73
CA ASP A 92 -6.19 -1.57 1.40
C ASP A 92 -6.29 -2.05 -0.06
N ASN A 93 -7.13 -1.42 -0.89
CA ASN A 93 -7.35 -1.79 -2.30
C ASN A 93 -6.30 -1.19 -3.25
N SER A 94 -5.31 -0.48 -2.72
CA SER A 94 -4.29 0.19 -3.52
C SER A 94 -2.91 -0.43 -3.34
N VAL A 95 -2.10 -0.32 -4.39
CA VAL A 95 -0.67 -0.64 -4.38
C VAL A 95 0.08 0.56 -4.90
N THR A 96 1.15 0.94 -4.22
CA THR A 96 2.10 1.95 -4.71
C THR A 96 3.42 1.29 -5.08
N LEU A 97 3.94 1.58 -6.27
CA LEU A 97 5.28 1.23 -6.68
C LEU A 97 6.20 2.41 -6.36
N PRO A 98 7.04 2.32 -5.32
CA PRO A 98 8.02 3.35 -5.04
C PRO A 98 9.16 3.31 -6.06
N ASN A 99 10.00 4.36 -6.02
CA ASN A 99 11.18 4.44 -6.85
C ASN A 99 12.12 3.24 -6.59
N GLN A 100 12.42 2.49 -7.66
CA GLN A 100 13.28 1.31 -7.59
C GLN A 100 13.84 0.99 -8.98
N THR A 101 15.05 0.42 -9.01
CA THR A 101 15.71 -0.01 -10.25
C THR A 101 15.82 -1.53 -10.28
N VAL A 102 15.39 -2.13 -11.38
CA VAL A 102 15.44 -3.58 -11.62
C VAL A 102 15.89 -3.81 -13.06
N ASN A 103 16.96 -4.59 -13.24
CA ASN A 103 17.50 -4.93 -14.55
C ASN A 103 17.83 -3.72 -15.46
N GLY A 104 18.30 -2.61 -14.87
CA GLY A 104 18.60 -1.37 -15.61
C GLY A 104 17.40 -0.46 -15.86
N PHE A 105 16.17 -0.92 -15.63
CA PHE A 105 14.95 -0.11 -15.72
C PHE A 105 14.58 0.45 -14.36
N THR A 106 14.17 1.71 -14.31
CA THR A 106 13.77 2.37 -13.05
C THR A 106 12.28 2.68 -13.06
N VAL A 107 11.53 2.09 -12.14
CA VAL A 107 10.18 2.55 -11.84
C VAL A 107 10.32 3.90 -11.13
N LYS A 108 9.86 4.99 -11.72
CA LYS A 108 9.89 6.33 -11.08
C LYS A 108 8.73 6.48 -10.11
N SER A 109 7.56 6.01 -10.53
CA SER A 109 6.33 5.99 -9.75
C SER A 109 5.34 5.01 -10.36
N GLY A 110 4.45 4.47 -9.54
CA GLY A 110 3.32 3.71 -10.03
C GLY A 110 2.25 3.54 -8.97
N SER A 111 1.00 3.41 -9.41
CA SER A 111 -0.13 3.10 -8.56
C SER A 111 -1.04 2.09 -9.24
N GLY A 112 -1.53 1.13 -8.45
CA GLY A 112 -2.48 0.11 -8.83
C GLY A 112 -3.69 0.17 -7.91
N ASN A 113 -4.89 -0.05 -8.44
CA ASN A 113 -6.10 -0.19 -7.64
C ASN A 113 -6.85 -1.46 -8.03
N ILE A 114 -7.11 -2.33 -7.05
CA ILE A 114 -7.87 -3.56 -7.25
C ILE A 114 -9.36 -3.29 -7.14
N THR A 115 -10.10 -3.78 -8.13
CA THR A 115 -11.54 -3.59 -8.32
C THR A 115 -12.18 -4.91 -8.78
N ASN A 116 -13.47 -4.86 -9.10
CA ASN A 116 -14.21 -5.99 -9.67
C ASN A 116 -14.10 -7.28 -8.84
N ASN A 117 -14.45 -7.21 -7.56
CA ASN A 117 -14.39 -8.34 -6.63
C ASN A 117 -13.01 -9.05 -6.59
N ASN A 118 -11.92 -8.26 -6.64
CA ASN A 118 -10.54 -8.74 -6.66
C ASN A 118 -10.13 -9.48 -7.95
N ASN A 119 -10.81 -9.23 -9.07
CA ASN A 119 -10.50 -9.83 -10.38
C ASN A 119 -9.87 -8.86 -11.38
N GLN A 120 -9.66 -7.59 -11.00
CA GLN A 120 -9.04 -6.61 -11.87
C GLN A 120 -8.16 -5.63 -11.09
N ILE A 121 -6.95 -5.36 -11.58
CA ILE A 121 -6.10 -4.27 -11.08
C ILE A 121 -5.83 -3.29 -12.20
N THR A 122 -6.16 -2.02 -12.00
CA THR A 122 -5.85 -0.95 -12.95
C THR A 122 -4.62 -0.20 -12.49
N TRP A 123 -3.64 -0.07 -13.38
CA TRP A 123 -2.33 0.51 -13.13
C TRP A 123 -2.08 1.78 -13.93
N ASN A 124 -1.35 2.71 -13.31
CA ASN A 124 -0.67 3.82 -13.98
C ASN A 124 0.76 3.87 -13.44
N TYR A 125 1.77 3.94 -14.30
CA TYR A 125 3.18 3.97 -13.86
C TYR A 125 4.09 4.64 -14.88
N VAL A 126 5.28 5.01 -14.42
CA VAL A 126 6.35 5.59 -15.22
C VAL A 126 7.60 4.76 -15.06
N ILE A 127 8.14 4.28 -16.19
CA ILE A 127 9.43 3.59 -16.29
C ILE A 127 10.44 4.54 -16.94
N ASP A 128 11.66 4.51 -16.44
CA ASP A 128 12.85 5.07 -17.10
C ASP A 128 13.69 3.88 -17.59
N ASP A 129 13.83 3.75 -18.90
CA ASP A 129 14.57 2.64 -19.53
C ASP A 129 16.08 2.90 -19.62
N GLY A 130 16.55 4.00 -19.02
CA GLY A 130 17.94 4.47 -19.07
C GLY A 130 18.18 5.52 -20.17
N ALA A 131 17.20 5.77 -21.05
CA ALA A 131 17.25 6.80 -22.07
C ALA A 131 16.04 7.74 -21.99
N ASP A 132 14.83 7.18 -21.97
CA ASP A 132 13.56 7.89 -22.05
C ASP A 132 12.59 7.49 -20.92
N LEU A 133 11.63 8.38 -20.65
CA LEU A 133 10.53 8.10 -19.71
C LEU A 133 9.32 7.54 -20.46
N ASP A 134 8.92 6.33 -20.11
CA ASP A 134 7.71 5.69 -20.59
C ASP A 134 6.58 5.80 -19.58
N THR A 135 5.46 6.42 -19.98
CA THR A 135 4.24 6.44 -19.17
C THR A 135 3.31 5.35 -19.64
N CYS A 136 2.96 4.43 -18.76
CA CYS A 136 2.13 3.29 -19.07
C CYS A 136 0.83 3.29 -18.28
N THR A 137 -0.21 2.77 -18.91
CA THR A 137 -1.41 2.27 -18.21
C THR A 137 -1.49 0.76 -18.43
N ALA A 138 -2.00 0.02 -17.45
CA ALA A 138 -2.22 -1.41 -17.63
C ALA A 138 -3.46 -1.90 -16.89
N VAL A 139 -4.09 -2.93 -17.43
CA VAL A 139 -5.18 -3.67 -16.78
C VAL A 139 -4.73 -5.10 -16.57
N PHE A 140 -4.67 -5.52 -15.32
CA PHE A 140 -4.40 -6.90 -14.94
C PHE A 140 -5.74 -7.57 -14.67
N SER A 141 -6.03 -8.69 -15.33
CA SER A 141 -7.26 -9.48 -15.16
C SER A 141 -6.97 -10.96 -14.96
N LYS A 142 -7.92 -11.68 -14.36
CA LYS A 142 -7.89 -13.13 -14.17
C LYS A 142 -9.19 -13.79 -14.62
#